data_AF-A0A1H1M112-F1
#
_entry.id   AF-A0A1H1M112-F1
#
_cell.length_a   1.000
_cell.length_b   1.000
_cell.length_c   1.000
_cell.angle_alpha   90.00
_cell.angle_beta   90.00
_cell.angle_gamma   90.00
#
_symmetry.space_group_name_H-M   'P 1'
#
loop_
_entity.id
_entity.type
_entity.pdbx_description
1 polymer ?
#
loop_
_entity_poly.entity_id
_entity_poly.type
_entity_poly.pdbx_seq_one_letter_code
_entity_poly.pdbx_strand_id
1 'polypeptide(L)'
;MPNSAASLPSTSLLIALTGGPGTSKTRVMAELAAAQLAHGQRVEGVLSIAGHRPTPRVGATEYWLRLIGSDIEVPWAMRDDALVPPYFFEPGTAKKLHAWAERLRHLPPPALLLLDEFGKFELRGLGLMPVWPLLVAAHPRVVVVTVRDDLVGSIEALLGRKFDVRIPAQSPDALERLQRVCEDFGEWTRIGLFGGAAGGLEMTVGSALHAAKIPLSGLVMSSLQAAMMAFAGAGLGQPGRVVWVPFISGGLKALSPAGNRVRPMIAIIMQGLLFGGAVQACGWNFLALGLGGALVGAWAALQGFLLQYLMMGHELVRAYDTVVLWLADRWHITAPGLPWLVGAWAVLHAAVAMSVTLAAWHLRRPPAALQRIIEKNPARSPAPASAGKETPGWTRRLREFGRWQFWLPLLVVAAILLGSGGTWESVAWLVLRFFAVGCVLMALVSLLRPVRWAEALRRRGWWGPAVALSGALEQRDAAK
;
A
#
# COMPACT_ATOMS: atom_id res chain seq x y z
N MET A 1 7.91 -33.97 7.18
CA MET A 1 7.03 -32.80 6.93
C MET A 1 7.04 -32.57 5.43
N PRO A 2 5.90 -32.48 4.72
CA PRO A 2 5.95 -32.12 3.31
C PRO A 2 6.63 -30.76 3.17
N ASN A 3 7.58 -30.64 2.25
CA ASN A 3 8.19 -29.36 1.92
C ASN A 3 7.08 -28.37 1.57
N SER A 4 7.10 -27.18 2.19
CA SER A 4 6.17 -26.12 1.81
C SER A 4 6.29 -25.86 0.31
N ALA A 5 5.15 -25.77 -0.38
CA ALA A 5 5.16 -25.45 -1.80
C ALA A 5 5.77 -24.05 -2.05
N ALA A 6 6.16 -23.79 -3.30
CA ALA A 6 6.57 -22.43 -3.70
C ALA A 6 5.45 -21.44 -3.36
N SER A 7 5.79 -20.30 -2.74
CA SER A 7 4.79 -19.31 -2.36
C SER A 7 4.57 -18.29 -3.48
N LEU A 8 3.32 -17.88 -3.66
CA LEU A 8 2.99 -16.78 -4.59
C LEU A 8 3.65 -15.46 -4.15
N PRO A 9 4.03 -14.60 -5.11
CA PRO A 9 4.49 -13.24 -4.82
C PRO A 9 3.56 -12.50 -3.86
N SER A 10 4.12 -11.63 -3.02
CA SER A 10 3.32 -10.91 -2.03
C SER A 10 2.37 -9.89 -2.67
N THR A 11 2.64 -9.53 -3.91
CA THR A 11 1.84 -8.70 -4.82
C THR A 11 0.69 -9.43 -5.51
N SER A 12 0.69 -10.76 -5.57
CA SER A 12 -0.41 -11.55 -6.14
C SER A 12 -1.57 -11.66 -5.16
N LEU A 13 -2.80 -11.70 -5.67
CA LEU A 13 -4.02 -11.96 -4.89
C LEU A 13 -4.40 -13.44 -4.96
N LEU A 14 -4.58 -14.09 -3.82
CA LEU A 14 -4.95 -15.50 -3.73
C LEU A 14 -6.37 -15.66 -3.16
N ILE A 15 -7.28 -16.16 -3.97
CA ILE A 15 -8.71 -16.29 -3.67
C ILE A 15 -9.09 -17.77 -3.60
N ALA A 16 -9.82 -18.17 -2.54
CA ALA A 16 -10.47 -19.47 -2.48
C ALA A 16 -11.95 -19.35 -2.84
N LEU A 17 -12.38 -20.10 -3.84
CA LEU A 17 -13.79 -20.37 -4.11
C LEU A 17 -14.17 -21.68 -3.41
N THR A 18 -14.89 -21.58 -2.30
CA THR A 18 -15.12 -22.73 -1.41
C THR A 18 -16.47 -23.40 -1.63
N GLY A 19 -16.54 -24.71 -1.41
CA GLY A 19 -17.81 -25.43 -1.43
C GLY A 19 -17.64 -26.93 -1.50
N GLY A 20 -18.69 -27.66 -1.10
CA GLY A 20 -18.77 -29.11 -1.25
C GLY A 20 -18.75 -29.62 -2.70
N PRO A 21 -18.81 -30.95 -2.90
CA PRO A 21 -19.01 -31.53 -4.22
C PRO A 21 -20.35 -31.09 -4.82
N GLY A 22 -20.35 -30.70 -6.09
CA GLY A 22 -21.60 -30.37 -6.83
C GLY A 22 -22.13 -28.94 -6.62
N THR A 23 -21.39 -28.08 -5.94
CA THR A 23 -21.81 -26.70 -5.61
C THR A 23 -21.50 -25.69 -6.72
N SER A 24 -21.53 -26.13 -7.98
CA SER A 24 -21.31 -25.28 -9.18
C SER A 24 -19.99 -24.48 -9.21
N LYS A 25 -18.95 -24.87 -8.45
CA LYS A 25 -17.65 -24.16 -8.41
C LYS A 25 -17.04 -23.97 -9.80
N THR A 26 -16.96 -25.05 -10.57
CA THR A 26 -16.46 -25.06 -11.96
C THR A 26 -17.25 -24.11 -12.86
N ARG A 27 -18.58 -24.02 -12.68
CA ARG A 27 -19.44 -23.12 -13.44
C ARG A 27 -19.11 -21.66 -13.13
N VAL A 28 -19.01 -21.29 -11.86
CA VAL A 28 -18.66 -19.92 -11.44
C VAL A 28 -17.27 -19.53 -11.97
N MET A 29 -16.31 -20.46 -11.95
CA MET A 29 -14.97 -20.26 -12.53
C MET A 29 -15.02 -20.03 -14.05
N ALA A 30 -15.82 -20.81 -14.77
CA ALA A 30 -15.99 -20.64 -16.22
C ALA A 30 -16.66 -19.30 -16.57
N GLU A 31 -17.69 -18.89 -15.82
CA GLU A 31 -18.36 -17.60 -16.00
C GLU A 31 -17.42 -16.42 -15.69
N LEU A 32 -16.59 -16.53 -14.64
CA LEU A 32 -15.54 -15.54 -14.35
C LEU A 32 -14.50 -15.45 -15.48
N ALA A 33 -14.05 -16.60 -16.00
CA ALA A 33 -13.11 -16.65 -17.12
C ALA A 33 -13.68 -15.94 -18.35
N ALA A 34 -14.92 -16.26 -18.73
CA ALA A 34 -15.60 -15.65 -19.86
C ALA A 34 -15.76 -14.14 -19.68
N ALA A 35 -16.15 -13.70 -18.48
CA ALA A 35 -16.28 -12.27 -18.17
C ALA A 35 -14.94 -11.53 -18.32
N GLN A 36 -13.83 -12.08 -17.81
CA GLN A 36 -12.53 -11.41 -17.92
C GLN A 36 -11.95 -11.43 -19.34
N LEU A 37 -12.18 -12.51 -20.10
CA LEU A 37 -11.84 -12.56 -21.52
C LEU A 37 -12.62 -11.50 -22.32
N ALA A 38 -13.90 -11.29 -22.02
CA ALA A 38 -14.71 -10.25 -22.66
C ALA A 38 -14.18 -8.82 -22.38
N HIS A 39 -13.51 -8.61 -21.24
CA HIS A 39 -12.80 -7.37 -20.92
C HIS A 39 -11.39 -7.28 -21.55
N GLY A 40 -11.02 -8.22 -22.43
CA GLY A 40 -9.71 -8.27 -23.08
C GLY A 40 -8.57 -8.66 -22.14
N GLN A 41 -8.87 -9.21 -20.95
CA GLN A 41 -7.84 -9.67 -20.04
C GLN A 41 -7.35 -11.06 -20.43
N ARG A 42 -6.04 -11.30 -20.25
CA ARG A 42 -5.47 -12.64 -20.39
C ARG A 42 -5.85 -13.49 -19.19
N VAL A 43 -6.67 -14.52 -19.44
CA VAL A 43 -7.05 -15.56 -18.48
C VAL A 43 -6.37 -16.85 -18.86
N GLU A 44 -5.73 -17.48 -17.89
CA GLU A 44 -5.11 -18.80 -18.01
C GLU A 44 -5.62 -19.69 -16.89
N GLY A 45 -5.55 -21.00 -17.06
CA GLY A 45 -5.90 -21.91 -15.97
C GLY A 45 -6.32 -23.28 -16.40
N VAL A 46 -6.83 -24.03 -15.43
CA VAL A 46 -7.30 -25.39 -15.59
C VAL A 46 -8.68 -25.49 -14.97
N LEU A 47 -9.67 -25.92 -15.75
CA LEU A 47 -11.00 -26.29 -15.27
C LEU A 47 -11.16 -27.81 -15.30
N SER A 48 -11.62 -28.39 -14.20
CA SER A 48 -11.92 -29.82 -14.11
C SER A 48 -13.39 -30.06 -14.45
N ILE A 49 -13.65 -30.43 -15.70
CA ILE A 49 -14.98 -30.74 -16.22
C ILE A 49 -15.36 -32.15 -15.74
N ALA A 50 -16.39 -32.23 -14.92
CA ALA A 50 -16.93 -33.49 -14.44
C ALA A 50 -17.79 -34.16 -15.53
N GLY A 51 -17.55 -35.45 -15.78
CA GLY A 51 -18.44 -36.30 -16.57
C GLY A 51 -19.67 -36.74 -15.79
N HIS A 52 -20.14 -37.97 -16.04
CA HIS A 52 -21.31 -38.51 -15.37
C HIS A 52 -21.11 -38.67 -13.86
N ARG A 53 -22.12 -38.30 -13.05
CA ARG A 53 -22.12 -38.50 -11.60
C ARG A 53 -23.16 -39.55 -11.22
N PRO A 54 -22.75 -40.66 -10.58
CA PRO A 54 -23.71 -41.68 -10.12
C PRO A 54 -24.69 -41.12 -9.10
N THR A 55 -24.21 -40.27 -8.19
CA THR A 55 -25.04 -39.53 -7.22
C THR A 55 -24.46 -38.13 -6.95
N PRO A 56 -25.27 -37.15 -6.52
CA PRO A 56 -24.82 -35.77 -6.32
C PRO A 56 -23.67 -35.60 -5.31
N ARG A 57 -23.59 -36.49 -4.31
CA ARG A 57 -22.61 -36.44 -3.22
C ARG A 57 -21.30 -37.17 -3.55
N VAL A 58 -21.28 -37.89 -4.66
CA VAL A 58 -20.16 -38.71 -5.10
C VAL A 58 -19.48 -38.01 -6.28
N GLY A 59 -18.15 -38.06 -6.33
CA GLY A 59 -17.41 -37.50 -7.47
C GLY A 59 -17.75 -38.23 -8.78
N ALA A 60 -17.46 -37.60 -9.91
CA ALA A 60 -17.81 -38.13 -11.24
C ALA A 60 -17.05 -39.42 -11.57
N THR A 61 -17.58 -40.19 -12.53
CA THR A 61 -16.92 -41.38 -13.06
C THR A 61 -15.64 -41.03 -13.81
N GLU A 62 -15.60 -39.85 -14.41
CA GLU A 62 -14.45 -39.32 -15.13
C GLU A 62 -14.38 -37.80 -15.01
N TYR A 63 -13.17 -37.28 -15.16
CA TYR A 63 -12.87 -35.86 -15.21
C TYR A 63 -11.99 -35.56 -16.42
N TRP A 64 -12.25 -34.42 -17.04
CA TRP A 64 -11.48 -33.85 -18.13
C TRP A 64 -10.92 -32.51 -17.69
N LEU A 65 -9.68 -32.19 -18.09
CA LEU A 65 -9.15 -30.84 -17.91
C LEU A 65 -9.36 -30.04 -19.18
N ARG A 66 -9.97 -28.87 -19.03
CA ARG A 66 -9.96 -27.82 -20.04
C ARG A 66 -8.91 -26.78 -19.66
N LEU A 67 -7.91 -26.59 -20.51
CA LEU A 67 -6.83 -25.64 -20.30
C LEU A 67 -7.23 -24.26 -20.84
N ILE A 68 -7.64 -23.33 -19.98
CA ILE A 68 -8.03 -21.97 -20.38
C ILE A 68 -6.81 -21.26 -21.01
N GLY A 69 -7.03 -20.56 -22.13
CA GLY A 69 -5.95 -19.98 -22.95
C GLY A 69 -5.41 -20.94 -24.01
N SER A 70 -5.98 -22.14 -24.11
CA SER A 70 -5.79 -23.07 -25.22
C SER A 70 -7.09 -23.79 -25.54
N ASP A 71 -7.30 -24.18 -26.79
CA ASP A 71 -8.46 -25.03 -27.15
C ASP A 71 -8.20 -26.51 -26.84
N ILE A 72 -7.45 -26.79 -25.76
CA ILE A 72 -6.98 -28.13 -25.40
C ILE A 72 -7.84 -28.68 -24.27
N GLU A 73 -8.43 -29.84 -24.54
CA GLU A 73 -9.06 -30.71 -23.54
C GLU A 73 -8.33 -32.03 -23.44
N VAL A 74 -8.11 -32.51 -22.22
CA VAL A 74 -7.34 -33.73 -21.95
C VAL A 74 -8.02 -34.58 -20.87
N PRO A 75 -8.01 -35.92 -20.99
CA PRO A 75 -8.55 -36.80 -19.97
C PRO A 75 -7.73 -36.66 -18.68
N TRP A 76 -8.38 -36.50 -17.53
CA TRP A 76 -7.67 -36.20 -16.29
C TRP A 76 -7.59 -37.38 -15.35
N ALA A 77 -8.77 -37.81 -14.88
CA ALA A 77 -8.91 -38.76 -13.80
C ALA A 77 -10.11 -39.64 -14.09
N MET A 78 -9.89 -40.95 -14.00
CA MET A 78 -10.96 -41.94 -14.09
C MET A 78 -11.18 -42.54 -12.71
N ARG A 79 -12.45 -42.69 -12.35
CA ARG A 79 -12.81 -43.26 -11.06
C ARG A 79 -12.49 -44.75 -11.03
N ASP A 80 -11.80 -45.15 -9.98
CA ASP A 80 -11.54 -46.56 -9.68
C ASP A 80 -11.80 -46.77 -8.19
N ASP A 81 -12.93 -47.44 -7.88
CA ASP A 81 -13.36 -47.66 -6.49
C ASP A 81 -12.41 -48.61 -5.73
N ALA A 82 -11.45 -49.26 -6.39
CA ALA A 82 -10.38 -50.02 -5.73
C ALA A 82 -9.27 -49.12 -5.14
N LEU A 83 -9.18 -47.86 -5.54
CA LEU A 83 -8.16 -46.91 -5.08
C LEU A 83 -8.65 -46.05 -3.89
N VAL A 84 -7.72 -45.58 -3.05
CA VAL A 84 -8.03 -44.67 -1.93
C VAL A 84 -7.09 -43.44 -1.93
N PRO A 85 -7.57 -42.26 -2.39
CA PRO A 85 -8.91 -41.96 -2.94
C PRO A 85 -9.17 -42.59 -4.32
N PRO A 86 -10.45 -42.72 -4.75
CA PRO A 86 -10.87 -43.60 -5.84
C PRO A 86 -10.67 -42.99 -7.23
N TYR A 87 -9.46 -42.53 -7.56
CA TYR A 87 -9.15 -42.05 -8.91
C TYR A 87 -7.74 -42.44 -9.36
N PHE A 88 -7.68 -42.83 -10.62
CA PHE A 88 -6.46 -43.01 -11.39
C PHE A 88 -6.26 -41.81 -12.33
N PHE A 89 -5.06 -41.20 -12.33
CA PHE A 89 -4.73 -40.07 -13.21
C PHE A 89 -4.09 -40.56 -14.50
N GLU A 90 -4.49 -39.97 -15.63
CA GLU A 90 -3.95 -40.31 -16.94
C GLU A 90 -2.49 -39.83 -17.08
N PRO A 91 -1.50 -40.72 -17.31
CA PRO A 91 -0.08 -40.35 -17.31
C PRO A 91 0.34 -39.35 -18.40
N GLY A 92 -0.28 -39.39 -19.58
CA GLY A 92 0.01 -38.48 -20.69
C GLY A 92 -0.34 -37.02 -20.39
N THR A 93 -1.35 -36.80 -19.55
CA THR A 93 -1.88 -35.48 -19.22
C THR A 93 -0.97 -34.70 -18.29
N ALA A 94 -0.25 -35.39 -17.40
CA ALA A 94 0.78 -34.75 -16.58
C ALA A 94 1.86 -34.06 -17.44
N LYS A 95 2.31 -34.71 -18.53
CA LYS A 95 3.28 -34.11 -19.47
C LYS A 95 2.71 -32.89 -20.19
N LYS A 96 1.46 -32.96 -20.64
CA LYS A 96 0.77 -31.84 -21.30
C LYS A 96 0.57 -30.66 -20.36
N LEU A 97 0.16 -30.91 -19.11
CA LEU A 97 0.05 -29.89 -18.06
C LEU A 97 1.38 -29.21 -17.78
N HIS A 98 2.46 -30.00 -17.68
CA HIS A 98 3.78 -29.46 -17.45
C HIS A 98 4.24 -28.56 -18.61
N ALA A 99 4.06 -29.00 -19.85
CA ALA A 99 4.37 -28.20 -21.03
C ALA A 99 3.55 -26.91 -21.12
N TRP A 100 2.25 -26.97 -20.79
CA TRP A 100 1.38 -25.80 -20.69
C TRP A 100 1.89 -24.82 -19.62
N ALA A 101 2.20 -25.30 -18.42
CA ALA A 101 2.67 -24.47 -17.32
C ALA A 101 4.03 -23.82 -17.62
N GLU A 102 4.95 -24.54 -18.26
CA GLU A 102 6.26 -24.00 -18.65
C GLU A 102 6.12 -22.87 -19.68
N ARG A 103 5.22 -23.04 -20.65
CA ARG A 103 4.91 -22.01 -21.65
C ARG A 103 4.47 -20.69 -21.00
N LEU A 104 3.74 -20.73 -19.89
CA LEU A 104 3.26 -19.52 -19.21
C LEU A 104 4.40 -18.61 -18.75
N ARG A 105 5.58 -19.15 -18.45
CA ARG A 105 6.75 -18.38 -18.00
C ARG A 105 7.35 -17.52 -19.09
N HIS A 106 7.10 -17.85 -20.35
CA HIS A 106 7.57 -17.10 -21.52
C HIS A 106 6.57 -16.06 -22.01
N LEU A 107 5.38 -16.01 -21.41
CA LEU A 107 4.32 -15.08 -21.75
C LEU A 107 4.25 -13.94 -20.71
N PRO A 108 3.70 -12.77 -21.07
CA PRO A 108 3.42 -11.72 -20.09
C PRO A 108 2.58 -12.26 -18.93
N PRO A 109 2.81 -11.84 -17.67
CA PRO A 109 2.12 -12.38 -16.51
C PRO A 109 0.58 -12.40 -16.68
N PRO A 110 -0.09 -13.54 -16.45
CA PRO A 110 -1.53 -13.63 -16.65
C PRO A 110 -2.25 -12.72 -15.64
N ALA A 111 -3.31 -12.05 -16.10
CA ALA A 111 -4.13 -11.20 -15.25
C ALA A 111 -4.91 -12.05 -14.23
N LEU A 112 -5.38 -13.21 -14.68
CA LEU A 112 -6.14 -14.16 -13.88
C LEU A 112 -5.66 -15.59 -14.16
N LEU A 113 -5.35 -16.33 -13.11
CA LEU A 113 -5.05 -17.76 -13.12
C LEU A 113 -6.13 -18.52 -12.37
N LEU A 114 -6.79 -19.47 -13.04
CA LEU A 114 -7.89 -20.26 -12.50
C LEU A 114 -7.47 -21.71 -12.28
N LEU A 115 -7.70 -22.27 -11.09
CA LEU A 115 -7.32 -23.66 -10.76
C LEU A 115 -8.50 -24.39 -10.10
N ASP A 116 -9.01 -25.41 -10.78
CA ASP A 116 -10.12 -26.24 -10.33
C ASP A 116 -9.73 -27.73 -10.35
N GLU A 117 -9.62 -28.47 -9.25
CA GLU A 117 -9.84 -28.13 -7.82
C GLU A 117 -8.61 -28.53 -6.99
N PHE A 118 -8.32 -27.79 -5.92
CA PHE A 118 -7.34 -28.20 -4.90
C PHE A 118 -8.03 -29.01 -3.81
N GLY A 119 -7.71 -30.31 -3.76
CA GLY A 119 -8.32 -31.26 -2.84
C GLY A 119 -7.34 -32.21 -2.18
N LYS A 120 -7.80 -33.45 -1.94
CA LYS A 120 -7.02 -34.47 -1.23
C LYS A 120 -5.79 -34.93 -2.01
N PHE A 121 -5.78 -34.81 -3.33
CA PHE A 121 -4.66 -35.20 -4.18
C PHE A 121 -3.53 -34.17 -4.10
N GLU A 122 -3.85 -32.88 -4.15
CA GLU A 122 -2.91 -31.79 -4.02
C GLU A 122 -2.21 -31.83 -2.65
N LEU A 123 -2.95 -32.15 -1.58
CA LEU A 123 -2.36 -32.38 -0.25
C LEU A 123 -1.33 -33.53 -0.20
N ARG A 124 -1.40 -34.47 -1.15
CA ARG A 124 -0.43 -35.57 -1.31
C ARG A 124 0.68 -35.25 -2.31
N GLY A 125 0.73 -34.02 -2.84
CA GLY A 125 1.68 -33.62 -3.88
C GLY A 125 1.35 -34.14 -5.28
N LEU A 126 0.14 -34.65 -5.48
CA LEU A 126 -0.39 -35.11 -6.77
C LEU A 126 -1.26 -34.03 -7.43
N GLY A 127 -1.93 -34.39 -8.51
CA GLY A 127 -2.86 -33.50 -9.22
C GLY A 127 -2.14 -32.30 -9.83
N LEU A 128 -2.54 -31.08 -9.45
CA LEU A 128 -1.93 -29.84 -9.97
C LEU A 128 -0.64 -29.42 -9.23
N MET A 129 -0.29 -30.04 -8.11
CA MET A 129 0.89 -29.64 -7.33
C MET A 129 2.24 -29.77 -8.05
N PRO A 130 2.50 -30.77 -8.91
CA PRO A 130 3.76 -30.86 -9.65
C PRO A 130 4.02 -29.66 -10.57
N VAL A 131 2.98 -28.97 -11.04
CA VAL A 131 3.11 -27.78 -11.89
C VAL A 131 3.02 -26.47 -11.11
N TRP A 132 2.64 -26.50 -9.84
CA TRP A 132 2.49 -25.31 -9.00
C TRP A 132 3.72 -24.38 -8.98
N PRO A 133 4.97 -24.88 -8.84
CA PRO A 133 6.14 -24.00 -8.90
C PRO A 133 6.28 -23.24 -10.22
N LEU A 134 5.89 -23.85 -11.34
CA LEU A 134 5.92 -23.22 -12.66
C LEU A 134 4.84 -22.15 -12.79
N LEU A 135 3.64 -22.42 -12.25
CA LEU A 135 2.54 -21.47 -12.20
C LEU A 135 2.89 -20.24 -11.35
N VAL A 136 3.53 -20.45 -10.20
CA VAL A 136 4.07 -19.37 -9.36
C VAL A 136 5.11 -18.55 -10.11
N ALA A 137 6.02 -19.22 -10.84
CA ALA A 137 7.07 -18.57 -11.62
C ALA A 137 6.54 -17.76 -12.82
N ALA A 138 5.28 -17.98 -13.25
CA ALA A 138 4.61 -17.14 -14.25
C ALA A 138 4.08 -15.80 -13.66
N HIS A 139 4.26 -15.57 -12.35
CA HIS A 139 3.88 -14.33 -11.65
C HIS A 139 2.41 -13.88 -11.86
N PRO A 140 1.42 -14.78 -11.72
CA PRO A 140 0.02 -14.43 -11.92
C PRO A 140 -0.41 -13.29 -10.99
N ARG A 141 -1.22 -12.35 -11.50
CA ARG A 141 -1.72 -11.22 -10.71
C ARG A 141 -2.81 -11.64 -9.72
N VAL A 142 -3.81 -12.35 -10.22
CA VAL A 142 -4.89 -12.93 -9.40
C VAL A 142 -4.90 -14.44 -9.62
N VAL A 143 -4.97 -15.20 -8.53
CA VAL A 143 -5.10 -16.67 -8.55
C VAL A 143 -6.37 -17.04 -7.82
N VAL A 144 -7.29 -17.71 -8.53
CA VAL A 144 -8.52 -18.26 -7.94
C VAL A 144 -8.41 -19.77 -7.93
N VAL A 145 -8.53 -20.34 -6.74
CA VAL A 145 -8.45 -21.78 -6.52
C VAL A 145 -9.78 -22.25 -5.97
N THR A 146 -10.37 -23.29 -6.56
CA THR A 146 -11.51 -23.94 -5.93
C THR A 146 -11.02 -24.91 -4.86
N VAL A 147 -11.67 -24.91 -3.69
CA VAL A 147 -11.26 -25.72 -2.54
C VAL A 147 -12.49 -26.23 -1.80
N ARG A 148 -12.42 -27.44 -1.24
CA ARG A 148 -13.47 -27.94 -0.34
C ARG A 148 -13.41 -27.21 1.01
N ASP A 149 -14.56 -26.89 1.60
CA ASP A 149 -14.63 -26.12 2.85
C ASP A 149 -13.81 -26.76 3.99
N ASP A 150 -13.80 -28.09 4.07
CA ASP A 150 -13.07 -28.88 5.07
C ASP A 150 -11.55 -28.90 4.86
N LEU A 151 -11.06 -28.55 3.66
CA LEU A 151 -9.65 -28.65 3.29
C LEU A 151 -8.92 -27.30 3.26
N VAL A 152 -9.63 -26.19 3.44
CA VAL A 152 -9.06 -24.83 3.32
C VAL A 152 -7.80 -24.67 4.19
N GLY A 153 -7.86 -25.01 5.48
CA GLY A 153 -6.72 -24.85 6.38
C GLY A 153 -5.50 -25.71 6.00
N SER A 154 -5.74 -26.93 5.51
CA SER A 154 -4.67 -27.82 5.06
C SER A 154 -4.02 -27.32 3.76
N ILE A 155 -4.81 -26.77 2.84
CA ILE A 155 -4.31 -26.16 1.60
C ILE A 155 -3.51 -24.89 1.91
N GLU A 156 -3.97 -24.04 2.83
CA GLU A 156 -3.20 -22.86 3.27
C GLU A 156 -1.84 -23.25 3.86
N ALA A 157 -1.79 -24.33 4.64
CA ALA A 157 -0.54 -24.87 5.18
C ALA A 157 0.38 -25.39 4.07
N LEU A 158 -0.17 -26.09 3.06
CA LEU A 158 0.58 -26.59 1.90
C LEU A 158 1.18 -25.45 1.08
N LEU A 159 0.39 -24.41 0.81
CA LEU A 159 0.80 -23.23 0.04
C LEU A 159 1.73 -22.28 0.81
N GLY A 160 1.87 -22.48 2.12
CA GLY A 160 2.63 -21.59 3.00
C GLY A 160 2.03 -20.18 3.13
N ARG A 161 0.75 -20.00 2.75
CA ARG A 161 0.07 -18.70 2.70
C ARG A 161 -1.44 -18.88 2.88
N LYS A 162 -2.06 -17.98 3.65
CA LYS A 162 -3.52 -17.92 3.79
C LYS A 162 -4.17 -17.33 2.54
N PHE A 163 -5.39 -17.77 2.24
CA PHE A 163 -6.23 -17.11 1.22
C PHE A 163 -6.53 -15.68 1.66
N ASP A 164 -6.31 -14.73 0.76
CA ASP A 164 -6.63 -13.31 0.99
C ASP A 164 -8.13 -13.08 1.04
N VAL A 165 -8.87 -13.82 0.21
CA VAL A 165 -10.32 -13.75 0.10
C VAL A 165 -10.88 -15.17 0.00
N ARG A 166 -11.97 -15.44 0.72
CA ARG A 166 -12.73 -16.70 0.66
C ARG A 166 -14.17 -16.39 0.25
N ILE A 167 -14.64 -17.03 -0.80
CA ILE A 167 -15.99 -16.83 -1.34
C ILE A 167 -16.68 -18.19 -1.42
N PRO A 168 -17.82 -18.39 -0.73
CA PRO A 168 -18.60 -19.61 -0.88
C PRO A 168 -19.26 -19.67 -2.27
N ALA A 169 -19.03 -20.72 -3.03
CA ALA A 169 -19.56 -20.87 -4.38
C ALA A 169 -21.09 -20.96 -4.45
N GLN A 170 -21.73 -21.37 -3.36
CA GLN A 170 -23.20 -21.42 -3.25
C GLN A 170 -23.82 -20.05 -2.97
N SER A 171 -23.02 -19.03 -2.66
CA SER A 171 -23.57 -17.69 -2.43
C SER A 171 -24.15 -17.15 -3.74
N PRO A 172 -25.37 -16.58 -3.72
CA PRO A 172 -26.03 -16.10 -4.94
C PRO A 172 -25.25 -14.98 -5.63
N ASP A 173 -24.41 -14.28 -4.88
CA ASP A 173 -23.53 -13.19 -5.33
C ASP A 173 -22.07 -13.63 -5.52
N ALA A 174 -21.77 -14.94 -5.57
CA ALA A 174 -20.39 -15.44 -5.66
C ALA A 174 -19.63 -14.88 -6.87
N LEU A 175 -20.25 -14.92 -8.06
CA LEU A 175 -19.64 -14.41 -9.29
C LEU A 175 -19.43 -12.89 -9.21
N GLU A 176 -20.44 -12.15 -8.76
CA GLU A 176 -20.37 -10.70 -8.65
C GLU A 176 -19.28 -10.28 -7.65
N ARG A 177 -19.17 -10.97 -6.51
CA ARG A 177 -18.11 -10.74 -5.53
C ARG A 177 -16.72 -11.06 -6.10
N LEU A 178 -16.57 -12.13 -6.88
CA LEU A 178 -15.31 -12.47 -7.55
C LEU A 178 -14.90 -11.38 -8.54
N GLN A 179 -15.84 -10.91 -9.36
CA GLN A 179 -15.62 -9.82 -10.32
C GLN A 179 -15.21 -8.52 -9.60
N ARG A 180 -15.97 -8.10 -8.58
CA ARG A 180 -15.66 -6.92 -7.76
C ARG A 180 -14.28 -7.01 -7.11
N VAL A 181 -13.88 -8.18 -6.62
CA VAL A 181 -12.54 -8.39 -6.03
C VAL A 181 -11.43 -8.27 -7.08
N CYS A 182 -11.64 -8.76 -8.30
CA CYS A 182 -10.67 -8.61 -9.40
C CYS A 182 -10.53 -7.15 -9.84
N GLU A 183 -11.63 -6.39 -9.88
CA GLU A 183 -11.62 -4.95 -10.16
C GLU A 183 -10.89 -4.17 -9.06
N ASP A 184 -11.24 -4.45 -7.79
CA ASP A 184 -10.60 -3.87 -6.62
C ASP A 184 -9.09 -4.12 -6.61
N PHE A 185 -8.63 -5.30 -7.04
CA PHE A 185 -7.21 -5.60 -7.16
C PHE A 185 -6.47 -4.61 -8.08
N GLY A 186 -7.08 -4.25 -9.22
CA GLY A 186 -6.55 -3.26 -10.14
C GLY A 186 -6.42 -1.87 -9.49
N GLU A 187 -7.44 -1.46 -8.73
CA GLU A 187 -7.44 -0.21 -7.98
C GLU A 187 -6.34 -0.16 -6.90
N TRP A 188 -6.21 -1.22 -6.10
CA TRP A 188 -5.18 -1.31 -5.07
C TRP A 188 -3.77 -1.34 -5.65
N THR A 189 -3.59 -2.02 -6.79
CA THR A 189 -2.32 -2.00 -7.52
C THR A 189 -1.97 -0.59 -7.98
N ARG A 190 -2.95 0.16 -8.50
CA ARG A 190 -2.76 1.56 -8.88
C ARG A 190 -2.40 2.44 -7.69
N ILE A 191 -3.11 2.30 -6.56
CA ILE A 191 -2.80 3.03 -5.32
C ILE A 191 -1.37 2.72 -4.85
N GLY A 192 -0.96 1.46 -4.91
CA GLY A 192 0.40 1.02 -4.62
C GLY A 192 1.44 1.70 -5.51
N LEU A 193 1.19 1.76 -6.82
CA LEU A 193 2.06 2.42 -7.79
C LEU A 193 2.22 3.92 -7.52
N PHE A 194 1.12 4.64 -7.30
CA PHE A 194 1.17 6.08 -6.98
C PHE A 194 1.81 6.34 -5.62
N GLY A 195 1.51 5.51 -4.61
CA GLY A 195 2.12 5.59 -3.29
C GLY A 195 3.63 5.32 -3.30
N GLY A 196 4.06 4.32 -4.08
CA GLY A 196 5.45 3.99 -4.33
C GLY A 196 6.20 5.13 -5.02
N ALA A 197 5.64 5.64 -6.12
CA ALA A 197 6.20 6.75 -6.87
C ALA A 197 6.29 8.04 -6.03
N ALA A 198 5.25 8.35 -5.26
CA ALA A 198 5.25 9.49 -4.33
C ALA A 198 6.34 9.33 -3.24
N GLY A 199 6.49 8.13 -2.67
CA GLY A 199 7.57 7.84 -1.72
C GLY A 199 8.96 7.99 -2.34
N GLY A 200 9.13 7.54 -3.59
CA GLY A 200 10.37 7.73 -4.35
C GLY A 200 10.69 9.19 -4.63
N LEU A 201 9.69 10.00 -5.01
CA LEU A 201 9.81 11.44 -5.21
C LEU A 201 10.19 12.16 -3.91
N GLU A 202 9.58 11.78 -2.79
CA GLU A 202 9.91 12.29 -1.45
C GLU A 202 11.36 12.00 -1.05
N MET A 203 11.91 10.86 -1.47
CA MET A 203 13.30 10.50 -1.19
C MET A 203 14.29 11.22 -2.13
N THR A 204 13.93 11.43 -3.39
CA THR A 204 14.80 11.99 -4.43
C THR A 204 14.65 13.51 -4.57
N VAL A 205 13.50 13.99 -5.03
CA VAL A 205 13.20 15.43 -5.18
C VAL A 205 13.27 16.12 -3.83
N GLY A 206 12.71 15.49 -2.79
CA GLY A 206 12.78 16.03 -1.43
C GLY A 206 14.23 16.25 -0.96
N SER A 207 15.13 15.28 -1.19
CA SER A 207 16.54 15.44 -0.81
C SER A 207 17.28 16.46 -1.68
N ALA A 208 17.00 16.51 -2.99
CA ALA A 208 17.58 17.50 -3.89
C ALA A 208 17.16 18.93 -3.55
N LEU A 209 15.87 19.18 -3.30
CA LEU A 209 15.36 20.49 -2.89
C LEU A 209 15.98 20.96 -1.57
N HIS A 210 16.13 20.03 -0.61
CA HIS A 210 16.79 20.33 0.65
C HIS A 210 18.29 20.61 0.47
N ALA A 211 18.99 19.87 -0.39
CA ALA A 211 20.39 20.10 -0.70
C ALA A 211 20.60 21.46 -1.40
N ALA A 212 19.70 21.82 -2.31
CA ALA A 212 19.71 23.09 -3.03
C ALA A 212 19.24 24.28 -2.18
N LYS A 213 18.81 24.06 -0.93
CA LYS A 213 18.26 25.08 0.00
C LYS A 213 17.15 25.92 -0.65
N ILE A 214 16.34 25.30 -1.51
CA ILE A 214 15.25 26.01 -2.18
C ILE A 214 14.19 26.39 -1.14
N PRO A 215 13.84 27.68 -0.99
CA PRO A 215 12.79 28.10 -0.09
C PRO A 215 11.46 27.50 -0.53
N LEU A 216 10.54 27.29 0.43
CA LEU A 216 9.21 26.71 0.17
C LEU A 216 9.21 25.28 -0.36
N SER A 217 10.29 24.51 -0.17
CA SER A 217 10.32 23.09 -0.56
C SER A 217 9.15 22.28 0.01
N GLY A 218 8.70 22.59 1.23
CA GLY A 218 7.50 21.98 1.85
C GLY A 218 6.20 22.25 1.08
N LEU A 219 6.05 23.44 0.48
CA LEU A 219 4.89 23.77 -0.35
C LEU A 219 4.90 22.97 -1.66
N VAL A 220 6.08 22.86 -2.29
CA VAL A 220 6.27 22.07 -3.51
C VAL A 220 5.93 20.60 -3.27
N MET A 221 6.49 20.00 -2.20
CA MET A 221 6.27 18.60 -1.88
C MET A 221 4.81 18.31 -1.50
N SER A 222 4.19 19.16 -0.68
CA SER A 222 2.77 19.00 -0.31
C SER A 222 1.82 19.15 -1.50
N SER A 223 2.09 20.10 -2.40
CA SER A 223 1.30 20.29 -3.62
C SER A 223 1.46 19.11 -4.58
N LEU A 224 2.68 18.58 -4.72
CA LEU A 224 2.94 17.36 -5.50
C LEU A 224 2.21 16.15 -4.92
N GLN A 225 2.23 15.99 -3.59
CA GLN A 225 1.50 14.92 -2.92
C GLN A 225 -0.01 15.01 -3.15
N ALA A 226 -0.58 16.22 -3.10
CA ALA A 226 -1.99 16.46 -3.38
C ALA A 226 -2.34 16.16 -4.86
N ALA A 227 -1.47 16.54 -5.80
CA ALA A 227 -1.62 16.17 -7.21
C ALA A 227 -1.57 14.65 -7.42
N MET A 228 -0.63 13.95 -6.78
CA MET A 228 -0.51 12.49 -6.85
C MET A 228 -1.77 11.79 -6.35
N MET A 229 -2.40 12.31 -5.28
CA MET A 229 -3.68 11.81 -4.79
C MET A 229 -4.81 12.05 -5.80
N ALA A 230 -4.90 13.26 -6.39
CA ALA A 230 -5.89 13.55 -7.42
C ALA A 230 -5.75 12.61 -8.64
N PHE A 231 -4.52 12.37 -9.11
CA PHE A 231 -4.26 11.45 -10.21
C PHE A 231 -4.52 9.98 -9.85
N ALA A 232 -4.21 9.56 -8.62
CA ALA A 232 -4.45 8.19 -8.18
C ALA A 232 -5.95 7.90 -8.07
N GLY A 233 -6.74 8.84 -7.54
CA GLY A 233 -8.18 8.67 -7.35
C GLY A 233 -9.02 8.81 -8.62
N ALA A 234 -8.47 9.37 -9.70
CA ALA A 234 -9.20 9.58 -10.95
C ALA A 234 -9.62 8.25 -11.59
N GLY A 235 -10.89 7.87 -11.46
CA GLY A 235 -11.41 6.60 -12.00
C GLY A 235 -11.34 5.42 -11.02
N LEU A 236 -11.19 5.68 -9.72
CA LEU A 236 -11.48 4.66 -8.69
C LEU A 236 -13.00 4.59 -8.46
N GLY A 237 -13.53 3.38 -8.34
CA GLY A 237 -14.90 3.12 -7.89
C GLY A 237 -15.12 3.49 -6.43
N GLN A 238 -14.05 3.46 -5.61
CA GLN A 238 -14.07 3.95 -4.22
C GLN A 238 -13.03 5.05 -4.00
N PRO A 239 -13.39 6.31 -4.25
CA PRO A 239 -12.45 7.44 -4.22
C PRO A 239 -11.76 7.65 -2.87
N GLY A 240 -12.41 7.29 -1.76
CA GLY A 240 -11.84 7.35 -0.41
C GLY A 240 -10.57 6.50 -0.23
N ARG A 241 -10.33 5.50 -1.08
CA ARG A 241 -9.10 4.67 -1.03
C ARG A 241 -7.83 5.48 -1.33
N VAL A 242 -7.94 6.69 -1.89
CA VAL A 242 -6.83 7.60 -2.16
C VAL A 242 -5.99 7.91 -0.91
N VAL A 243 -6.59 7.84 0.29
CA VAL A 243 -5.90 8.01 1.58
C VAL A 243 -4.69 7.09 1.73
N TRP A 244 -4.67 5.93 1.06
CA TRP A 244 -3.58 4.97 1.16
C TRP A 244 -2.31 5.39 0.40
N VAL A 245 -2.41 6.28 -0.59
CA VAL A 245 -1.24 6.77 -1.33
C VAL A 245 -0.21 7.43 -0.38
N PRO A 246 -0.60 8.37 0.50
CA PRO A 246 0.32 8.93 1.49
C PRO A 246 0.72 7.96 2.61
N PHE A 247 -0.12 7.00 3.00
CA PHE A 247 0.29 5.98 3.97
C PHE A 247 1.43 5.11 3.42
N ILE A 248 1.35 4.71 2.16
CA ILE A 248 2.41 3.96 1.48
C ILE A 248 3.66 4.83 1.33
N SER A 249 3.53 6.05 0.82
CA SER A 249 4.64 7.01 0.67
C SER A 249 5.35 7.28 2.01
N GLY A 250 4.60 7.58 3.07
CA GLY A 250 5.11 7.79 4.43
C GLY A 250 5.77 6.54 5.00
N GLY A 251 5.18 5.36 4.76
CA GLY A 251 5.76 4.07 5.13
C GLY A 251 7.12 3.82 4.46
N LEU A 252 7.25 4.12 3.16
CA LEU A 252 8.52 4.03 2.44
C LEU A 252 9.55 5.04 2.97
N LYS A 253 9.12 6.29 3.22
CA LYS A 253 9.98 7.34 3.78
C LYS A 253 10.54 6.95 5.15
N ALA A 254 9.74 6.31 6.00
CA ALA A 254 10.14 5.81 7.31
C ALA A 254 11.25 4.74 7.24
N LEU A 255 11.32 4.02 6.12
CA LEU A 255 12.35 3.00 5.88
C LEU A 255 13.59 3.56 5.16
N SER A 256 13.62 4.85 4.81
CA SER A 256 14.78 5.45 4.15
C SER A 256 15.99 5.54 5.10
N PRO A 257 17.22 5.23 4.63
CA PRO A 257 18.40 5.15 5.51
C PRO A 257 18.83 6.51 6.10
N ALA A 258 18.45 7.64 5.47
CA ALA A 258 18.93 8.97 5.82
C ALA A 258 17.94 9.84 6.62
N GLY A 259 18.42 10.51 7.67
CA GLY A 259 17.78 11.67 8.29
C GLY A 259 16.75 11.39 9.39
N ASN A 260 16.18 12.48 9.94
CA ASN A 260 15.15 12.46 10.98
C ASN A 260 13.83 11.96 10.36
N ARG A 261 13.60 10.65 10.41
CA ARG A 261 12.60 9.91 9.59
C ARG A 261 11.14 10.24 9.96
N VAL A 262 10.95 10.76 11.17
CA VAL A 262 9.66 10.84 11.85
C VAL A 262 8.80 12.00 11.35
N ARG A 263 9.37 13.21 11.37
CA ARG A 263 8.63 14.44 11.07
C ARG A 263 8.08 14.47 9.64
N PRO A 264 8.84 14.07 8.61
CA PRO A 264 8.32 13.98 7.24
C PRO A 264 7.24 12.89 7.09
N MET A 265 7.39 11.75 7.77
CA MET A 265 6.38 10.68 7.72
C MET A 265 5.03 11.15 8.29
N ILE A 266 5.04 11.78 9.47
CA ILE A 266 3.81 12.32 10.08
C ILE A 266 3.19 13.38 9.18
N ALA A 267 4.01 14.22 8.53
CA ALA A 267 3.53 15.20 7.55
C ALA A 267 2.72 14.53 6.45
N ILE A 268 3.32 13.55 5.77
CA ILE A 268 2.74 12.85 4.62
C ILE A 268 1.46 12.10 5.02
N ILE A 269 1.46 11.38 6.15
CA ILE A 269 0.28 10.65 6.61
C ILE A 269 -0.88 11.61 6.91
N MET A 270 -0.62 12.72 7.62
CA MET A 270 -1.65 13.71 7.93
C MET A 270 -2.20 14.39 6.67
N GLN A 271 -1.36 14.65 5.67
CA GLN A 271 -1.82 15.14 4.36
C GLN A 271 -2.81 14.15 3.71
N GLY A 272 -2.53 12.85 3.80
CA GLY A 272 -3.45 11.82 3.34
C GLY A 272 -4.76 11.76 4.10
N LEU A 273 -4.72 11.85 5.42
CA LEU A 273 -5.94 11.87 6.25
C LEU A 273 -6.80 13.10 5.96
N LEU A 274 -6.20 14.28 5.79
CA LEU A 274 -6.92 15.50 5.48
C LEU A 274 -7.55 15.46 4.08
N PHE A 275 -6.78 15.04 3.08
CA PHE A 275 -7.28 14.91 1.71
C PHE A 275 -8.34 13.82 1.57
N GLY A 276 -8.02 12.62 2.08
CA GLY A 276 -8.92 11.47 2.07
C GLY A 276 -10.19 11.73 2.87
N GLY A 277 -10.09 12.42 4.01
CA GLY A 277 -11.23 12.84 4.81
C GLY A 277 -12.15 13.81 4.07
N ALA A 278 -11.60 14.79 3.36
CA ALA A 278 -12.38 15.68 2.51
C ALA A 278 -13.10 14.92 1.39
N VAL A 279 -12.42 14.01 0.71
CA VAL A 279 -13.00 13.16 -0.34
C VAL A 279 -14.05 12.20 0.21
N GLN A 280 -13.85 11.65 1.40
CA GLN A 280 -14.81 10.73 2.01
C GLN A 280 -16.07 11.46 2.51
N ALA A 281 -15.92 12.67 3.05
CA ALA A 281 -17.03 13.48 3.53
C ALA A 281 -17.85 14.10 2.39
N CYS A 282 -17.18 14.63 1.36
CA CYS A 282 -17.82 15.38 0.29
C CYS A 282 -17.96 14.61 -1.03
N GLY A 283 -17.40 13.41 -1.13
CA GLY A 283 -17.36 12.60 -2.36
C GLY A 283 -16.21 12.98 -3.31
N TRP A 284 -16.19 12.40 -4.51
CA TRP A 284 -15.21 12.72 -5.56
C TRP A 284 -15.75 13.80 -6.50
N ASN A 285 -15.64 15.06 -6.08
CA ASN A 285 -16.05 16.22 -6.87
C ASN A 285 -15.07 17.39 -6.71
N PHE A 286 -15.23 18.41 -7.56
CA PHE A 286 -14.38 19.59 -7.58
C PHE A 286 -14.19 20.25 -6.21
N LEU A 287 -15.26 20.36 -5.41
CA LEU A 287 -15.21 20.99 -4.08
C LEU A 287 -14.40 20.16 -3.09
N ALA A 288 -14.64 18.85 -3.04
CA ALA A 288 -13.87 17.92 -2.21
C ALA A 288 -12.38 17.92 -2.60
N LEU A 289 -12.12 17.97 -3.92
CA LEU A 289 -10.85 18.23 -4.59
C LEU A 289 -10.10 19.41 -4.00
N GLY A 290 -10.72 20.57 -4.20
CA GLY A 290 -10.17 21.85 -3.78
C GLY A 290 -9.96 21.91 -2.27
N LEU A 291 -10.94 21.46 -1.48
CA LEU A 291 -10.85 21.41 -0.03
C LEU A 291 -9.73 20.48 0.45
N GLY A 292 -9.62 19.28 -0.13
CA GLY A 292 -8.54 18.33 0.18
C GLY A 292 -7.17 18.92 -0.10
N GLY A 293 -6.98 19.53 -1.28
CA GLY A 293 -5.74 20.23 -1.63
C GLY A 293 -5.44 21.41 -0.70
N ALA A 294 -6.46 22.19 -0.36
CA ALA A 294 -6.34 23.33 0.56
C ALA A 294 -5.90 22.89 1.96
N LEU A 295 -6.52 21.85 2.52
CA LEU A 295 -6.16 21.31 3.83
C LEU A 295 -4.73 20.74 3.85
N VAL A 296 -4.30 20.07 2.78
CA VAL A 296 -2.93 19.60 2.62
C VAL A 296 -1.93 20.76 2.63
N GLY A 297 -2.22 21.83 1.90
CA GLY A 297 -1.38 23.04 1.88
C GLY A 297 -1.34 23.75 3.23
N ALA A 298 -2.51 23.98 3.85
CA ALA A 298 -2.62 24.59 5.17
C ALA A 298 -1.84 23.78 6.22
N TRP A 299 -1.95 22.46 6.21
CA TRP A 299 -1.20 21.59 7.10
C TRP A 299 0.31 21.70 6.88
N ALA A 300 0.79 21.75 5.64
CA ALA A 300 2.21 21.91 5.36
C ALA A 300 2.78 23.23 5.92
N ALA A 301 2.00 24.31 5.86
CA ALA A 301 2.33 25.59 6.48
C ALA A 301 2.33 25.52 8.02
N LEU A 302 1.32 24.89 8.61
CA LEU A 302 1.08 24.91 10.06
C LEU A 302 1.88 23.85 10.82
N GLN A 303 2.28 22.74 10.19
CA GLN A 303 2.88 21.61 10.89
C GLN A 303 4.11 22.00 11.72
N GLY A 304 5.01 22.82 11.14
CA GLY A 304 6.21 23.28 11.84
C GLY A 304 5.88 24.12 13.07
N PHE A 305 4.92 25.04 12.91
CA PHE A 305 4.45 25.90 13.97
C PHE A 305 3.73 25.12 15.07
N LEU A 306 2.81 24.21 14.71
CA LEU A 306 2.07 23.37 15.66
C LEU A 306 3.00 22.47 16.47
N LEU A 307 4.02 21.88 15.82
CA LEU A 307 4.99 21.04 16.53
C LEU A 307 5.84 21.88 17.50
N GLN A 308 6.28 23.06 17.08
CA GLN A 308 6.99 24.01 17.93
C GLN A 308 6.13 24.47 19.10
N TYR A 309 4.88 24.84 18.86
CA TYR A 309 3.92 25.24 19.88
C TYR A 309 3.59 24.08 20.84
N LEU A 310 3.50 22.85 20.35
CA LEU A 310 3.31 21.68 21.21
C LEU A 310 4.48 21.53 22.19
N MET A 311 5.71 21.66 21.70
CA MET A 311 6.93 21.52 22.50
C MET A 311 7.16 22.70 23.45
N MET A 312 6.92 23.94 23.00
CA MET A 312 7.29 25.18 23.71
C MET A 312 6.11 25.89 24.39
N GLY A 313 4.88 25.60 24.00
CA GLY A 313 3.67 26.19 24.58
C GLY A 313 3.50 27.68 24.28
N HIS A 314 2.80 28.37 25.18
CA HIS A 314 2.55 29.81 25.09
C HIS A 314 3.83 30.65 25.14
N GLU A 315 4.93 30.10 25.68
CA GLU A 315 6.21 30.79 25.70
C GLU A 315 6.77 31.06 24.30
N LEU A 316 6.42 30.23 23.30
CA LEU A 316 6.76 30.51 21.90
C LEU A 316 6.07 31.77 21.39
N VAL A 317 4.78 31.94 21.74
CA VAL A 317 3.98 33.10 21.32
C VAL A 317 4.49 34.35 22.01
N ARG A 318 4.78 34.28 23.32
CA ARG A 318 5.37 35.39 24.08
C ARG A 318 6.72 35.81 23.50
N ALA A 319 7.62 34.87 23.26
CA ALA A 319 8.92 35.17 22.68
C ALA A 319 8.79 35.84 21.30
N TYR A 320 7.83 35.40 20.50
CA TYR A 320 7.54 36.02 19.21
C TYR A 320 6.98 37.44 19.35
N ASP A 321 5.97 37.64 20.19
CA ASP A 321 5.35 38.95 20.42
C ASP A 321 6.39 39.96 20.91
N THR A 322 7.30 39.55 21.81
CA THR A 322 8.42 40.38 22.26
C THR A 322 9.31 40.84 21.11
N VAL A 323 9.70 39.92 20.22
CA VAL A 323 10.57 40.25 19.07
C VAL A 323 9.83 41.13 18.06
N VAL A 324 8.57 40.81 17.77
CA VAL A 324 7.77 41.55 16.79
C VAL A 324 7.42 42.94 17.27
N LEU A 325 7.03 43.11 18.54
CA LEU A 325 6.76 44.44 19.12
C LEU A 325 8.04 45.28 19.16
N TRP A 326 9.18 44.68 19.50
CA TRP A 326 10.47 45.34 19.44
C TRP A 326 10.82 45.81 18.01
N LEU A 327 10.58 44.96 17.01
CA LEU A 327 10.84 45.30 15.60
C LEU A 327 9.87 46.35 15.06
N ALA A 328 8.60 46.25 15.45
CA ALA A 328 7.52 47.17 15.13
C ALA A 328 7.81 48.58 15.65
N ASP A 329 8.24 48.68 16.91
CA ASP A 329 8.66 49.93 17.54
C ASP A 329 9.90 50.50 16.85
N ARG A 330 10.89 49.65 16.56
CA ARG A 330 12.14 50.06 15.90
C ARG A 330 11.95 50.60 14.48
N TRP A 331 10.96 50.09 13.76
CA TRP A 331 10.67 50.46 12.36
C TRP A 331 9.43 51.36 12.21
N HIS A 332 8.76 51.72 13.31
CA HIS A 332 7.52 52.52 13.32
C HIS A 332 6.40 51.93 12.44
N ILE A 333 6.25 50.60 12.43
CA ILE A 333 5.21 49.89 11.67
C ILE A 333 4.27 49.20 12.65
N THR A 334 2.96 49.25 12.39
CA THR A 334 1.99 48.41 13.11
C THR A 334 2.17 46.95 12.70
N ALA A 335 2.80 46.14 13.54
CA ALA A 335 2.97 44.73 13.23
C ALA A 335 1.65 43.95 13.48
N PRO A 336 1.19 43.14 12.51
CA PRO A 336 0.09 42.22 12.75
C PRO A 336 0.51 41.14 13.76
N GLY A 337 -0.42 40.73 14.62
CA GLY A 337 -0.17 39.67 15.58
C GLY A 337 0.19 38.33 14.91
N LEU A 338 0.93 37.48 15.62
CA LEU A 338 1.34 36.15 15.17
C LEU A 338 0.21 35.31 14.54
N PRO A 339 -1.01 35.27 15.11
CA PRO A 339 -2.09 34.46 14.52
C PRO A 339 -2.48 34.91 13.11
N TRP A 340 -2.42 36.23 12.83
CA TRP A 340 -2.73 36.75 11.50
C TRP A 340 -1.66 36.31 10.51
N LEU A 341 -0.38 36.48 10.84
CA LEU A 341 0.74 36.10 9.98
C LEU A 341 0.74 34.60 9.68
N VAL A 342 0.52 33.76 10.70
CA VAL A 342 0.40 32.31 10.55
C VAL A 342 -0.85 31.94 9.73
N GLY A 343 -1.97 32.62 9.95
CA GLY A 343 -3.20 32.44 9.17
C GLY A 343 -3.02 32.78 7.69
N ALA A 344 -2.41 33.94 7.39
CA ALA A 344 -2.07 34.36 6.03
C ALA A 344 -1.22 33.34 5.31
N TRP A 345 -0.19 32.87 6.01
CA TRP A 345 0.75 31.89 5.50
C TRP A 345 0.05 30.57 5.17
N ALA A 346 -0.82 30.11 6.07
CA ALA A 346 -1.63 28.92 5.87
C ALA A 346 -2.59 29.07 4.69
N VAL A 347 -3.26 30.23 4.56
CA VAL A 347 -4.16 30.53 3.44
C VAL A 347 -3.42 30.55 2.11
N LEU A 348 -2.23 31.17 2.06
CA LEU A 348 -1.40 31.18 0.85
C LEU A 348 -1.02 29.76 0.42
N HIS A 349 -0.59 28.91 1.36
CA HIS A 349 -0.25 27.52 1.07
C HIS A 349 -1.47 26.71 0.64
N ALA A 350 -2.60 26.92 1.30
CA ALA A 350 -3.86 26.30 0.95
C ALA A 350 -4.27 26.67 -0.48
N ALA A 351 -4.19 27.94 -0.86
CA ALA A 351 -4.54 28.41 -2.20
C ALA A 351 -3.66 27.79 -3.29
N VAL A 352 -2.34 27.72 -3.06
CA VAL A 352 -1.40 27.10 -4.01
C VAL A 352 -1.67 25.60 -4.16
N ALA A 353 -1.78 24.86 -3.05
CA ALA A 353 -2.01 23.41 -3.09
C ALA A 353 -3.40 23.05 -3.66
N MET A 354 -4.43 23.85 -3.34
CA MET A 354 -5.75 23.77 -3.96
C MET A 354 -5.63 23.93 -5.48
N SER A 355 -4.99 25.00 -5.94
CA SER A 355 -4.85 25.28 -7.39
C SER A 355 -4.16 24.15 -8.13
N VAL A 356 -3.07 23.60 -7.56
CA VAL A 356 -2.35 22.46 -8.14
C VAL A 356 -3.21 21.19 -8.18
N THR A 357 -3.99 20.95 -7.13
CA THR A 357 -4.89 19.79 -7.05
C THR A 357 -6.02 19.89 -8.06
N LEU A 358 -6.61 21.07 -8.22
CA LEU A 358 -7.65 21.32 -9.21
C LEU A 358 -7.09 21.21 -10.64
N ALA A 359 -5.89 21.72 -10.89
CA ALA A 359 -5.20 21.51 -12.16
C ALA A 359 -4.99 20.01 -12.46
N ALA A 360 -4.54 19.24 -11.46
CA ALA A 360 -4.37 17.78 -11.59
C ALA A 360 -5.71 17.07 -11.87
N TRP A 361 -6.79 17.49 -11.21
CA TRP A 361 -8.15 17.00 -11.47
C TRP A 361 -8.58 17.26 -12.91
N HIS A 362 -8.38 18.48 -13.42
CA HIS A 362 -8.74 18.85 -14.79
C HIS A 362 -7.92 18.07 -15.83
N LEU A 363 -6.64 17.83 -15.56
CA LEU A 363 -5.78 17.05 -16.46
C LEU A 363 -6.17 15.57 -16.53
N ARG A 364 -6.76 15.01 -15.45
CA ARG A 364 -7.15 13.58 -15.27
C ARG A 364 -6.02 12.55 -15.36
N ARG A 365 -4.92 12.89 -16.04
CA ARG A 365 -3.73 12.06 -16.22
C ARG A 365 -2.49 12.89 -15.85
N PRO A 366 -1.48 12.25 -15.23
CA PRO A 366 -0.25 12.95 -14.91
C PRO A 366 0.46 13.40 -16.20
N PRO A 367 1.20 14.53 -16.18
CA PRO A 367 2.03 14.93 -17.32
C PRO A 367 3.03 13.85 -17.72
N ALA A 368 3.45 13.79 -18.99
CA ALA A 368 4.31 12.73 -19.51
C ALA A 368 5.62 12.54 -18.72
N ALA A 369 6.21 13.63 -18.20
CA ALA A 369 7.40 13.54 -17.35
C ALA A 369 7.11 12.81 -16.02
N LEU A 370 5.96 13.09 -15.40
CA LEU A 370 5.53 12.45 -14.16
C LEU A 370 5.07 11.01 -14.42
N GLN A 371 4.38 10.74 -15.53
CA GLN A 371 4.05 9.37 -15.98
C GLN A 371 5.32 8.53 -16.11
N ARG A 372 6.35 9.04 -16.79
CA ARG A 372 7.64 8.35 -16.88
C ARG A 372 8.24 8.10 -15.51
N ILE A 373 8.09 8.99 -14.52
CA ILE A 373 8.61 8.73 -13.17
C ILE A 373 7.78 7.65 -12.47
N ILE A 374 6.46 7.68 -12.59
CA ILE A 374 5.55 6.66 -12.04
C ILE A 374 5.84 5.29 -12.67
N GLU A 375 6.05 5.24 -13.99
CA GLU A 375 6.29 4.04 -14.78
C GLU A 375 7.76 3.57 -14.76
N LYS A 376 8.75 4.46 -14.58
CA LYS A 376 10.21 4.16 -14.50
C LYS A 376 10.76 4.06 -13.08
N ASN A 377 9.96 4.32 -12.05
CA ASN A 377 10.27 3.91 -10.67
C ASN A 377 10.24 2.37 -10.45
N PRO A 378 10.55 1.53 -11.45
CA PRO A 378 11.30 0.30 -11.26
C PRO A 378 12.81 0.41 -10.97
N ALA A 379 13.50 1.57 -11.09
CA ALA A 379 14.95 1.45 -11.38
C ALA A 379 15.99 2.40 -10.74
N ARG A 380 15.69 3.44 -9.94
CA ARG A 380 16.78 4.31 -9.45
C ARG A 380 16.60 4.84 -8.03
N SER A 381 17.24 4.18 -7.08
CA SER A 381 17.86 4.87 -5.94
C SER A 381 19.27 4.29 -5.75
N PRO A 382 20.35 5.10 -5.86
CA PRO A 382 21.66 4.63 -5.44
C PRO A 382 21.62 4.42 -3.92
N ALA A 383 21.77 3.18 -3.49
CA ALA A 383 22.02 2.86 -2.09
C ALA A 383 23.47 3.27 -1.74
N PRO A 384 23.71 4.14 -0.74
CA PRO A 384 25.03 4.15 -0.13
C PRO A 384 25.21 2.83 0.66
N ALA A 385 26.34 2.18 0.41
CA ALA A 385 26.71 0.89 0.98
C ALA A 385 26.66 0.89 2.52
N SER A 386 25.80 0.03 3.07
CA SER A 386 25.90 -0.70 4.36
C SER A 386 24.51 -1.01 4.91
N ALA A 387 23.81 -1.97 4.28
CA ALA A 387 22.66 -2.61 4.91
C ALA A 387 23.15 -3.63 5.97
N GLY A 388 23.70 -3.12 7.06
CA GLY A 388 23.93 -3.92 8.27
C GLY A 388 22.59 -4.39 8.83
N LYS A 389 22.53 -5.62 9.34
CA LYS A 389 21.39 -6.14 10.13
C LYS A 389 21.14 -5.20 11.32
N GLU A 390 20.24 -4.23 11.17
CA GLU A 390 19.96 -3.25 12.21
C GLU A 390 19.05 -3.84 13.30
N THR A 391 19.63 -4.12 14.47
CA THR A 391 18.87 -4.21 15.72
C THR A 391 18.63 -2.78 16.24
N PRO A 392 17.37 -2.35 16.47
CA PRO A 392 17.08 -0.98 16.90
C PRO A 392 17.28 -0.81 18.42
N GLY A 393 18.52 -0.61 18.82
CA GLY A 393 18.87 -0.26 20.22
C GLY A 393 18.38 1.15 20.60
N TRP A 394 17.88 1.29 21.83
CA TRP A 394 17.53 2.57 22.48
C TRP A 394 18.68 3.60 22.38
N THR A 395 19.93 3.13 22.37
CA THR A 395 21.16 3.94 22.27
C THR A 395 21.26 4.78 21.00
N ARG A 396 20.81 4.28 19.84
CA ARG A 396 20.81 5.06 18.59
C ARG A 396 19.70 6.12 18.56
N ARG A 397 18.62 5.94 19.32
CA ARG A 397 17.50 6.88 19.46
C ARG A 397 17.88 8.08 20.33
N LEU A 398 18.61 7.85 21.42
CA LEU A 398 19.18 8.93 22.25
C LEU A 398 20.20 9.80 21.48
N ARG A 399 20.83 9.26 20.43
CA ARG A 399 21.75 10.03 19.58
C ARG A 399 21.07 11.18 18.85
N GLU A 400 19.74 11.14 18.66
CA GLU A 400 18.99 12.26 18.07
C GLU A 400 18.87 13.44 19.04
N PHE A 401 18.74 13.19 20.35
CA PHE A 401 18.85 14.24 21.38
C PHE A 401 20.26 14.84 21.44
N GLY A 402 21.30 14.11 21.03
CA GLY A 402 22.66 14.65 20.97
C GLY A 402 22.89 15.67 19.84
N ARG A 403 21.93 15.87 18.93
CA ARG A 403 22.09 16.82 17.83
C ARG A 403 21.77 18.25 18.30
N TRP A 404 22.74 19.15 18.19
CA TRP A 404 22.59 20.55 18.60
C TRP A 404 21.39 21.26 17.95
N GLN A 405 21.06 20.92 16.70
CA GLN A 405 19.92 21.49 15.96
C GLN A 405 18.56 21.20 16.63
N PHE A 406 18.46 20.11 17.39
CA PHE A 406 17.25 19.78 18.14
C PHE A 406 17.02 20.77 19.28
N TRP A 407 18.10 21.19 19.95
CA TRP A 407 18.05 22.12 21.08
C TRP A 407 17.99 23.58 20.65
N LEU A 408 18.35 23.90 19.39
CA LEU A 408 18.41 25.29 18.92
C LEU A 408 17.10 26.09 19.15
N PRO A 409 15.89 25.59 18.81
CA PRO A 409 14.66 26.33 19.08
C PRO A 409 14.44 26.58 20.58
N LEU A 410 14.75 25.60 21.42
CA LEU A 410 14.66 25.73 22.87
C LEU A 410 15.62 26.80 23.40
N LEU A 411 16.87 26.79 22.93
CA LEU A 411 17.90 27.77 23.32
C LEU A 411 17.53 29.18 22.89
N VAL A 412 17.01 29.36 21.67
CA VAL A 412 16.57 30.68 21.17
C VAL A 412 15.41 31.20 22.01
N VAL A 413 14.37 30.38 22.26
CA VAL A 413 13.23 30.81 23.08
C VAL A 413 13.66 31.09 24.52
N ALA A 414 14.49 30.22 25.11
CA ALA A 414 15.03 30.45 26.45
C ALA A 414 15.85 31.75 26.55
N ALA A 415 16.69 32.04 25.54
CA ALA A 415 17.48 33.28 25.48
C ALA A 415 16.60 34.52 25.36
N ILE A 416 15.54 34.47 24.55
CA ILE A 416 14.57 35.57 24.43
C ILE A 416 13.86 35.79 25.76
N LEU A 417 13.36 34.74 26.41
CA LEU A 417 12.66 34.83 27.68
C LEU A 417 13.55 35.40 28.78
N LEU A 418 14.79 34.93 28.90
CA LEU A 418 15.75 35.46 29.87
C LEU A 418 16.12 36.92 29.56
N GLY A 419 16.33 37.23 28.27
CA GLY A 419 16.62 38.60 27.82
C GLY A 419 15.48 39.59 28.04
N SER A 420 14.23 39.10 28.10
CA SER A 420 13.03 39.90 28.36
C SER A 420 12.60 39.90 29.83
N GLY A 421 13.44 39.43 30.77
CA GLY A 421 13.16 39.42 32.21
C GLY A 421 12.27 38.27 32.70
N GLY A 422 12.12 37.20 31.91
CA GLY A 422 11.44 35.97 32.32
C GLY A 422 12.15 35.25 33.47
N THR A 423 11.38 34.53 34.30
CA THR A 423 11.94 33.82 35.45
C THR A 423 12.64 32.53 35.02
N TRP A 424 13.67 32.13 35.78
CA TRP A 424 14.35 30.84 35.60
C TRP A 424 13.40 29.64 35.73
N GLU A 425 12.33 29.78 36.51
CA GLU A 425 11.28 28.77 36.65
C GLU A 425 10.55 28.54 35.32
N SER A 426 10.18 29.60 34.58
CA SER A 426 9.54 29.46 33.27
C SER A 426 10.45 28.74 32.26
N VAL A 427 11.75 29.03 32.30
CA VAL A 427 12.74 28.35 31.45
C VAL A 427 12.89 26.88 31.85
N ALA A 428 12.92 26.56 33.14
CA ALA A 428 13.00 25.18 33.61
C ALA A 428 11.77 24.36 33.17
N TRP A 429 10.57 24.92 33.30
CA TRP A 429 9.34 24.29 32.82
C TRP A 429 9.33 24.10 31.30
N LEU A 430 9.82 25.08 30.55
CA LEU A 430 9.96 24.99 29.10
C LEU A 430 10.86 23.82 28.69
N VAL A 431 12.03 23.67 29.33
CA VAL A 431 12.98 22.57 29.08
C VAL A 431 12.33 21.22 29.41
N LEU A 432 11.68 21.11 30.56
CA LEU A 432 11.02 19.87 30.99
C LEU A 432 9.91 19.45 30.03
N ARG A 433 9.04 20.39 29.63
CA ARG A 433 7.97 20.15 28.66
C ARG A 433 8.54 19.72 27.31
N PHE A 434 9.54 20.44 26.81
CA PHE A 434 10.19 20.14 25.53
C PHE A 434 10.73 18.71 25.51
N PHE A 435 11.38 18.28 26.61
CA PHE A 435 11.88 16.93 26.77
C PHE A 435 10.76 15.88 26.87
N ALA A 436 9.75 16.11 27.71
CA ALA A 436 8.64 15.18 27.91
C ALA A 436 7.86 14.93 26.61
N VAL A 437 7.50 16.00 25.88
CA VAL A 437 6.83 15.91 24.57
C VAL A 437 7.71 15.19 23.56
N GLY A 438 9.02 15.51 23.52
CA GLY A 438 9.98 14.82 22.67
C GLY A 438 10.02 13.30 22.92
N CYS A 439 10.05 12.88 24.18
CA CYS A 439 10.02 11.47 24.58
C CYS A 439 8.72 10.78 24.15
N VAL A 440 7.55 11.40 24.36
CA VAL A 440 6.25 10.84 23.95
C VAL A 440 6.17 10.67 22.43
N LEU A 441 6.57 11.69 21.67
CA LEU A 441 6.57 11.61 20.20
C LEU A 441 7.49 10.49 19.69
N MET A 442 8.68 10.33 20.27
CA MET A 442 9.58 9.22 19.92
C MET A 442 9.01 7.85 20.28
N ALA A 443 8.37 7.74 21.45
CA ALA A 443 7.73 6.50 21.89
C ALA A 443 6.63 6.09 20.91
N LEU A 444 5.71 7.01 20.57
CA LEU A 444 4.63 6.78 19.60
C LEU A 444 5.18 6.33 18.25
N VAL A 445 6.26 6.94 17.79
CA VAL A 445 6.83 6.64 16.48
C VAL A 445 7.58 5.31 16.48
N SER A 446 8.18 4.93 17.61
CA SER A 446 8.83 3.61 17.75
C SER A 446 7.85 2.44 17.67
N LEU A 447 6.55 2.69 17.84
CA LEU A 447 5.49 1.70 17.61
C LEU A 447 5.22 1.46 16.12
N LEU A 448 5.60 2.40 15.25
CA LEU A 448 5.39 2.30 13.81
C LEU A 448 6.53 1.46 13.19
N ARG A 449 6.24 0.19 12.90
CA ARG A 449 7.16 -0.75 12.19
C ARG A 449 6.62 -1.09 10.79
N PRO A 450 6.89 -0.27 9.76
CA PRO A 450 6.26 -0.39 8.43
C PRO A 450 6.51 -1.74 7.74
N VAL A 451 7.68 -2.35 7.97
CA VAL A 451 8.06 -3.65 7.36
C VAL A 451 7.08 -4.76 7.71
N ARG A 452 6.42 -4.70 8.88
CA ARG A 452 5.47 -5.73 9.33
C ARG A 452 4.02 -5.40 8.96
N TRP A 453 3.76 -4.23 8.37
CA TRP A 453 2.39 -3.77 8.15
C TRP A 453 1.67 -4.54 7.05
N ALA A 454 2.33 -4.86 5.93
CA ALA A 454 1.69 -5.62 4.85
C ALA A 454 1.17 -6.97 5.34
N GLU A 455 2.01 -7.72 6.06
CA GLU A 455 1.65 -9.01 6.63
C GLU A 455 0.62 -8.90 7.77
N ALA A 456 0.69 -7.83 8.58
CA ALA A 456 -0.30 -7.58 9.63
C ALA A 456 -1.67 -7.21 9.05
N LEU A 457 -1.71 -6.40 7.99
CA LEU A 457 -2.92 -6.02 7.27
C LEU A 457 -3.57 -7.24 6.62
N ARG A 458 -2.79 -8.05 5.91
CA ARG A 458 -3.26 -9.31 5.31
C ARG A 458 -3.84 -10.26 6.37
N ARG A 459 -3.19 -10.42 7.52
CA ARG A 459 -3.70 -11.23 8.65
C ARG A 459 -5.00 -10.70 9.26
N ARG A 460 -5.28 -9.41 9.14
CA ARG A 460 -6.54 -8.77 9.57
C ARG A 460 -7.62 -8.78 8.47
N GLY A 461 -7.36 -9.42 7.33
CA GLY A 461 -8.27 -9.45 6.18
C GLY A 461 -8.23 -8.20 5.30
N TRP A 462 -7.30 -7.27 5.56
CA TRP A 462 -7.14 -6.03 4.78
C TRP A 462 -6.20 -6.28 3.60
N TRP A 463 -6.63 -7.15 2.69
CA TRP A 463 -5.79 -7.61 1.58
C TRP A 463 -5.43 -6.50 0.59
N GLY A 464 -6.34 -5.56 0.32
CA GLY A 464 -6.11 -4.47 -0.64
C GLY A 464 -4.93 -3.56 -0.26
N PRO A 465 -4.96 -2.93 0.93
CA PRO A 465 -3.82 -2.18 1.45
C PRO A 465 -2.53 -3.02 1.56
N ALA A 466 -2.65 -4.31 1.89
CA ALA A 466 -1.50 -5.20 1.97
C ALA A 466 -0.82 -5.39 0.60
N VAL A 467 -1.60 -5.65 -0.46
CA VAL A 467 -1.10 -5.76 -1.85
C VAL A 467 -0.44 -4.46 -2.31
N ALA A 468 -1.11 -3.32 -2.07
CA ALA A 468 -0.60 -2.01 -2.45
C ALA A 468 0.75 -1.70 -1.79
N LEU A 469 0.86 -1.98 -0.48
CA LEU A 469 2.10 -1.77 0.28
C LEU A 469 3.19 -2.76 -0.12
N SER A 470 2.85 -4.04 -0.30
CA SER A 470 3.77 -5.08 -0.77
C SER A 470 4.39 -4.72 -2.11
N GLY A 471 3.58 -4.27 -3.08
CA GLY A 471 4.08 -3.86 -4.39
C GLY A 471 5.04 -2.68 -4.32
N ALA A 472 4.71 -1.68 -3.50
CA ALA A 472 5.59 -0.52 -3.31
C ALA A 472 6.92 -0.90 -2.62
N LEU A 473 6.92 -1.89 -1.72
CA LEU A 473 8.12 -2.39 -1.05
C LEU A 473 8.99 -3.23 -2.00
N GLU A 474 8.40 -4.15 -2.76
CA GLU A 474 9.09 -4.97 -3.77
C GLU A 474 9.77 -4.08 -4.82
N GLN A 475 9.08 -3.05 -5.32
CA GLN A 475 9.65 -2.07 -6.26
C GLN A 475 10.89 -1.36 -5.69
N ARG A 476 10.86 -1.01 -4.40
CA ARG A 476 12.00 -0.37 -3.75
C ARG A 476 13.17 -1.33 -3.58
N ASP A 477 12.91 -2.58 -3.20
CA ASP A 477 13.97 -3.55 -2.97
C ASP A 477 14.62 -4.01 -4.28
N ALA A 478 13.88 -4.06 -5.40
CA ALA A 478 14.43 -4.27 -6.74
C ALA A 478 15.36 -3.14 -7.22
N ALA A 479 15.30 -1.96 -6.59
CA ALA A 479 16.16 -0.82 -6.92
C ALA A 479 17.48 -0.77 -6.12
N LYS A 480 17.70 -1.70 -5.17
CA LYS A 480 18.97 -1.89 -4.46
C LYS A 480 19.87 -2.83 -5.25
#